data_AF-A0A2S7KXI4-F1
#
_entry.id   AF-A0A2S7KXI4-F1
#
_cell.length_a   1.000
_cell.length_b   1.000
_cell.length_c   1.000
_cell.angle_alpha   90.00
_cell.angle_beta   90.00
_cell.angle_gamma   90.00
#
_symmetry.space_group_name_H-M   'P 1'
#
loop_
_entity.id
_entity.type
_entity.pdbx_description
1 polymer ?
#
loop_
_entity_poly.entity_id
_entity_poly.type
_entity_poly.pdbx_seq_one_letter_code
_entity_poly.pdbx_strand_id
1 'polypeptide(L)'
;MKIITLIILLASLNAFSQEIGISDLEKLKQNLTSEINKLNDSLKKVNIQIAVLKSKEIKKMVSDSSLVSTARKGAYIKKSSNVMGKIITKLTEKKQVTLLDYFDGYFGVCTDSICGYMNELWIEKNEKIYEFIKVKKQEQKELKRLEYESNLKLKKAEYAKLEKNYIKKYGQKTYNKLKEGHYWIGMNREMATISLGSPKDINRTVGSWGVHEQWVYENRYLYFENGKLTSYQN
;
A
#
# COMPACT_ATOMS: atom_id res chain seq x y z
N MET A 1 34.66 16.74 3.46
CA MET A 1 34.39 18.07 4.02
C MET A 1 33.11 18.20 4.86
N LYS A 2 32.05 17.39 4.70
CA LYS A 2 30.78 17.54 5.45
C LYS A 2 30.68 16.85 6.82
N ILE A 3 31.64 15.99 7.18
CA ILE A 3 31.66 15.33 8.51
C ILE A 3 32.24 16.25 9.58
N ILE A 4 33.15 17.14 9.19
CA ILE A 4 33.78 18.13 10.08
C ILE A 4 32.74 19.17 10.56
N THR A 5 31.74 19.49 9.73
CA THR A 5 30.65 20.42 10.10
C THR A 5 29.72 19.89 11.19
N LEU A 6 29.59 18.57 11.40
CA LEU A 6 28.69 18.02 12.41
C LEU A 6 29.32 18.02 13.82
N ILE A 7 30.64 17.84 13.90
CA ILE A 7 31.38 17.87 15.18
C ILE A 7 31.53 19.32 15.68
N ILE A 8 31.64 20.30 14.77
CA ILE A 8 31.68 21.72 15.13
C ILE A 8 30.35 22.19 15.75
N LEU A 9 29.20 21.62 15.35
CA LEU A 9 27.90 21.99 15.91
C LEU A 9 27.71 21.54 17.37
N LEU A 10 28.32 20.41 17.76
CA LEU A 10 28.32 19.91 19.15
C LEU A 10 29.30 20.68 20.04
N ALA A 11 30.40 21.19 19.48
CA ALA A 11 31.36 22.01 20.22
C ALA A 11 30.85 23.44 20.49
N SER A 12 29.97 23.99 19.64
CA SER A 12 29.38 25.32 19.85
C SER A 12 28.33 25.38 20.98
N LEU A 13 27.86 24.24 21.50
CA LEU A 13 26.91 24.22 22.63
C LEU A 13 27.59 24.50 23.99
N ASN A 14 28.91 24.41 24.08
CA ASN A 14 29.64 24.66 25.33
C ASN A 14 30.25 26.07 25.42
N ALA A 15 30.01 26.93 24.44
CA ALA A 15 30.67 28.23 24.35
C ALA A 15 29.71 29.35 23.93
N PHE A 16 28.46 29.37 24.41
CA PHE A 16 27.67 30.61 24.48
C PHE A 16 26.66 30.53 25.63
N SER A 17 26.82 31.45 26.58
CA SER A 17 25.97 31.69 27.75
C SER A 17 24.62 32.31 27.36
N GLN A 18 23.78 31.56 26.64
CA GLN A 18 22.35 31.83 26.53
C GLN A 18 21.63 30.58 27.02
N GLU A 19 20.73 30.71 28.01
CA GLU A 19 19.83 29.63 28.40
C GLU A 19 19.04 29.20 27.16
N ILE A 20 19.39 28.05 26.59
CA ILE A 20 18.65 27.47 25.47
C ILE A 20 17.23 27.18 25.98
N GLY A 21 16.26 27.95 25.50
CA GLY A 21 14.87 27.82 25.90
C GLY A 21 14.20 26.59 25.27
N ILE A 22 13.10 26.13 25.88
CA ILE A 22 12.28 25.02 25.35
C ILE A 22 11.88 25.27 23.89
N SER A 23 11.56 26.53 23.53
CA SER A 23 11.18 26.90 22.16
C SER A 23 12.30 26.67 21.14
N ASP A 24 13.57 26.89 21.52
CA ASP A 24 14.70 26.71 20.62
C ASP A 24 15.00 25.22 20.41
N LEU A 25 14.83 24.40 21.45
CA LEU A 25 14.90 22.94 21.34
C LEU A 25 13.76 22.38 20.48
N GLU A 26 12.56 22.94 20.56
CA GLU A 26 11.42 22.56 19.70
C GLU A 26 11.68 22.88 18.22
N LYS A 27 12.22 24.07 17.92
CA LYS A 27 12.63 24.44 16.55
C LYS A 27 13.73 23.52 16.03
N LEU A 28 14.74 23.22 16.86
CA LEU A 28 15.81 22.29 16.50
C LEU A 28 15.24 20.89 16.21
N LYS A 29 14.33 20.39 17.04
CA LYS A 29 13.62 19.12 16.82
C LYS A 29 12.85 19.11 15.50
N GLN A 30 12.13 20.18 15.18
CA GLN A 30 11.41 20.30 13.90
C GLN A 30 12.36 20.28 12.70
N ASN A 31 13.47 21.00 12.78
CA ASN A 31 14.49 21.03 11.72
C ASN A 31 15.12 19.65 11.51
N LEU A 32 15.54 18.98 12.59
CA LEU A 32 16.08 17.62 12.52
C LEU A 32 15.07 16.63 11.95
N THR A 33 13.79 16.76 12.30
CA THR A 33 12.70 15.94 11.74
C THR A 33 12.56 16.16 10.23
N SER A 34 12.66 17.42 9.76
CA SER A 34 12.64 17.75 8.35
C SER A 34 13.81 17.13 7.58
N GLU A 35 15.02 17.19 8.16
CA GLU A 35 16.21 16.58 7.56
C GLU A 35 16.11 15.05 7.49
N ILE A 36 15.64 14.39 8.55
CA ILE A 36 15.38 12.95 8.57
C ILE A 36 14.43 12.57 7.43
N ASN A 37 13.36 13.34 7.21
CA ASN A 37 12.42 13.08 6.12
C ASN A 37 13.09 13.20 4.74
N LYS A 38 13.89 14.25 4.52
CA LYS A 38 14.65 14.42 3.26
C LYS A 38 15.65 13.28 3.03
N LEU A 39 16.33 12.84 4.08
CA LEU A 39 17.26 11.71 4.02
C LEU A 39 16.54 10.41 3.72
N ASN A 40 15.36 10.18 4.30
CA ASN A 40 14.52 9.01 4.02
C ASN A 40 14.05 8.98 2.57
N ASP A 41 13.62 10.12 2.01
CA ASP A 41 13.24 10.22 0.60
C ASP A 41 14.43 9.94 -0.33
N SER A 42 15.61 10.45 0.05
CA SER A 42 16.86 10.21 -0.69
C SER A 42 17.26 8.74 -0.63
N LEU A 43 17.17 8.10 0.54
CA LEU A 43 17.41 6.67 0.72
C LEU A 43 16.46 5.85 -0.16
N LYS A 44 15.18 6.22 -0.23
CA LYS A 44 14.20 5.57 -1.10
C LYS A 44 14.59 5.66 -2.58
N LYS A 45 15.03 6.84 -3.05
CA LYS A 45 15.54 7.00 -4.42
C LYS A 45 16.77 6.13 -4.69
N VAL A 46 17.72 6.09 -3.75
CA VAL A 46 18.92 5.26 -3.87
C VAL A 46 18.55 3.77 -3.92
N ASN A 47 17.63 3.32 -3.07
CA ASN A 47 17.14 1.94 -3.09
C ASN A 47 16.49 1.56 -4.42
N ILE A 48 15.71 2.47 -5.03
CA ILE A 48 15.15 2.27 -6.36
C ILE A 48 16.27 2.15 -7.40
N GLN A 49 17.28 3.01 -7.36
CA GLN A 49 18.42 2.94 -8.28
C GLN A 49 19.21 1.62 -8.11
N ILE A 50 19.43 1.17 -6.88
CA ILE A 50 20.05 -0.14 -6.60
C ILE A 50 19.21 -1.27 -7.19
N ALA A 51 17.89 -1.24 -7.00
CA ALA A 51 17.00 -2.25 -7.58
C ALA A 51 17.05 -2.26 -9.11
N VAL A 52 17.09 -1.07 -9.75
CA VAL A 52 17.24 -0.93 -11.20
C VAL A 52 18.60 -1.43 -11.70
N LEU A 53 19.68 -1.19 -10.96
CA LEU A 53 21.01 -1.68 -11.35
C LEU A 53 21.12 -3.20 -11.20
N LYS A 54 20.59 -3.76 -10.10
CA LYS A 54 20.50 -5.21 -9.91
C LYS A 54 19.64 -5.86 -11.00
N SER A 55 18.51 -5.26 -11.36
CA SER A 55 17.67 -5.80 -12.43
C SER A 55 18.35 -5.71 -13.80
N LYS A 56 19.16 -4.68 -14.07
CA LYS A 56 20.01 -4.60 -15.28
C LYS A 56 21.11 -5.65 -15.30
N GLU A 57 21.78 -5.89 -14.17
CA GLU A 57 22.81 -6.93 -14.03
C GLU A 57 22.20 -8.33 -14.24
N ILE A 58 21.02 -8.57 -13.69
CA ILE A 58 20.29 -9.82 -13.88
C ILE A 58 19.76 -9.94 -15.31
N LYS A 59 19.27 -8.86 -15.92
CA LYS A 59 18.90 -8.84 -17.33
C LYS A 59 20.10 -9.17 -18.23
N LYS A 60 21.31 -8.75 -17.84
CA LYS A 60 22.58 -9.11 -18.49
C LYS A 60 22.93 -10.59 -18.28
N MET A 61 22.72 -11.13 -17.08
CA MET A 61 22.88 -12.57 -16.79
C MET A 61 21.89 -13.46 -17.55
N VAL A 62 20.67 -12.97 -17.77
CA VAL A 62 19.62 -13.65 -18.56
C VAL A 62 19.84 -13.47 -20.07
N SER A 63 20.43 -12.35 -20.51
CA SER A 63 20.76 -12.14 -21.91
C SER A 63 21.95 -12.97 -22.38
N ASP A 64 22.90 -13.27 -21.48
CA ASP A 64 24.14 -13.97 -21.84
C ASP A 64 24.01 -15.51 -21.75
N SER A 65 22.98 -16.03 -21.08
CA SER A 65 22.52 -17.41 -21.23
C SER A 65 21.04 -17.50 -20.85
N SER A 66 20.19 -18.04 -21.72
CA SER A 66 18.82 -18.43 -21.34
C SER A 66 18.87 -19.24 -20.05
N LEU A 67 18.13 -18.86 -19.00
CA LEU A 67 18.09 -19.66 -17.76
C LEU A 67 17.41 -20.98 -18.07
N VAL A 68 18.18 -22.04 -18.24
CA VAL A 68 17.68 -23.36 -18.66
C VAL A 68 17.60 -24.31 -17.45
N SER A 69 16.58 -25.15 -17.43
CA SER A 69 16.39 -26.21 -16.44
C SER A 69 15.77 -27.46 -17.08
N THR A 70 15.70 -28.55 -16.31
CA THR A 70 15.00 -29.78 -16.66
C THR A 70 13.62 -29.81 -15.99
N ALA A 71 12.57 -29.91 -16.79
CA ALA A 71 11.23 -30.22 -16.34
C ALA A 71 11.02 -31.74 -16.22
N ARG A 72 10.38 -32.17 -15.14
CA ARG A 72 10.11 -33.59 -14.85
C ARG A 72 8.98 -34.14 -15.74
N LYS A 73 9.03 -35.44 -16.02
CA LYS A 73 7.94 -36.18 -16.69
C LYS A 73 6.62 -35.98 -15.94
N GLY A 74 5.55 -35.75 -16.70
CA GLY A 74 4.21 -35.54 -16.17
C GLY A 74 3.87 -34.07 -15.85
N ALA A 75 4.82 -33.15 -16.02
CA ALA A 75 4.57 -31.73 -15.83
C ALA A 75 3.54 -31.18 -16.81
N TYR A 76 2.70 -30.26 -16.34
CA TYR A 76 1.73 -29.54 -17.16
C TYR A 76 2.26 -28.16 -17.52
N ILE A 77 2.18 -27.81 -18.81
CA ILE A 77 2.29 -26.43 -19.30
C ILE A 77 0.88 -25.88 -19.42
N LYS A 78 0.62 -24.73 -18.79
CA LYS A 78 -0.70 -24.08 -18.71
C LYS A 78 -0.70 -22.71 -19.34
N LYS A 79 -1.88 -22.19 -19.70
CA LYS A 79 -2.05 -20.82 -20.22
C LYS A 79 -1.86 -19.74 -19.16
N SER A 80 -2.02 -20.06 -17.87
CA SER A 80 -1.88 -19.10 -16.77
C SER A 80 -1.14 -19.71 -15.56
N SER A 81 -0.53 -18.84 -14.75
CA SER A 81 0.26 -19.16 -13.56
C SER A 81 -0.60 -19.52 -12.34
N ASN A 82 -1.66 -20.32 -12.51
CA ASN A 82 -2.53 -20.71 -11.40
C ASN A 82 -3.07 -22.14 -11.57
N VAL A 83 -3.65 -22.67 -10.49
CA VAL A 83 -4.15 -24.05 -10.46
C VAL A 83 -5.25 -24.31 -11.50
N MET A 84 -6.11 -23.32 -11.75
CA MET A 84 -7.22 -23.39 -12.71
C MET A 84 -6.81 -23.09 -14.16
N GLY A 85 -5.53 -22.81 -14.41
CA GLY A 85 -5.04 -22.48 -15.75
C GLY A 85 -5.29 -23.61 -16.75
N LYS A 86 -5.85 -23.27 -17.91
CA LYS A 86 -6.10 -24.22 -19.00
C LYS A 86 -4.80 -24.92 -19.39
N ILE A 87 -4.80 -26.25 -19.39
CA ILE A 87 -3.66 -27.07 -19.80
C ILE A 87 -3.46 -26.87 -21.31
N ILE A 88 -2.23 -26.53 -21.69
CA ILE A 88 -1.76 -26.51 -23.07
C ILE A 88 -1.27 -27.90 -23.45
N THR A 89 -0.38 -28.47 -22.62
CA THR A 89 0.16 -29.82 -22.84
C THR A 89 0.68 -30.44 -21.55
N LYS A 90 0.90 -31.75 -21.58
CA LYS A 90 1.56 -32.53 -20.52
C LYS A 90 2.83 -33.15 -21.08
N LEU A 91 3.94 -33.02 -20.35
CA LEU A 91 5.20 -33.64 -20.75
C LEU A 91 5.14 -35.16 -20.55
N THR A 92 5.44 -35.91 -21.60
CA THR A 92 5.50 -37.38 -21.60
C THR A 92 6.85 -37.92 -21.10
N GLU A 93 7.87 -37.07 -21.09
CA GLU A 93 9.24 -37.36 -20.66
C GLU A 93 9.87 -36.15 -19.96
N LYS A 94 11.09 -36.32 -19.44
CA LYS A 94 11.85 -35.18 -18.92
C LYS A 94 12.25 -34.29 -20.10
N LYS A 95 12.19 -32.97 -19.94
CA LYS A 95 12.47 -32.05 -21.03
C LYS A 95 13.24 -30.83 -20.58
N GLN A 96 14.17 -30.38 -21.41
CA GLN A 96 14.84 -29.11 -21.19
C GLN A 96 13.87 -27.95 -21.47
N VAL A 97 13.82 -26.98 -20.56
CA VAL A 97 12.96 -25.82 -20.63
C VAL A 97 13.76 -24.54 -20.38
N THR A 98 13.44 -23.48 -21.11
CA THR A 98 13.90 -22.13 -20.81
C THR A 98 12.94 -21.50 -19.81
N LEU A 99 13.47 -20.91 -18.73
CA LEU A 99 12.74 -20.18 -17.71
C LEU A 99 12.77 -18.69 -18.05
N LEU A 100 11.59 -18.09 -18.24
CA LEU A 100 11.42 -16.70 -18.67
C LEU A 100 11.12 -15.76 -17.50
N ASP A 101 10.25 -16.21 -16.60
CA ASP A 101 9.80 -15.42 -15.46
C ASP A 101 9.40 -16.34 -14.31
N TYR A 102 9.19 -15.77 -13.13
CA TYR A 102 8.65 -16.48 -11.98
C TYR A 102 7.60 -15.64 -11.27
N PHE A 103 6.40 -16.16 -11.13
CA PHE A 103 5.29 -15.52 -10.45
C PHE A 103 4.46 -16.55 -9.67
N ASP A 104 4.23 -16.28 -8.39
CA ASP A 104 3.33 -17.06 -7.53
C ASP A 104 3.53 -18.59 -7.56
N GLY A 105 4.78 -19.04 -7.56
CA GLY A 105 5.11 -20.48 -7.58
C GLY A 105 5.05 -21.12 -8.98
N TYR A 106 4.92 -20.32 -10.03
CA TYR A 106 4.98 -20.79 -11.41
C TYR A 106 6.11 -20.10 -12.17
N PHE A 107 6.80 -20.88 -12.99
CA PHE A 107 7.69 -20.34 -14.00
C PHE A 107 6.93 -20.09 -15.30
N GLY A 108 7.20 -18.96 -15.94
CA GLY A 108 7.02 -18.86 -17.39
C GLY A 108 8.07 -19.74 -18.05
N VAL A 109 7.65 -20.70 -18.87
CA VAL A 109 8.53 -21.68 -19.50
C VAL A 109 8.31 -21.73 -21.00
N CYS A 110 9.38 -22.01 -21.75
CA CYS A 110 9.31 -22.38 -23.17
C CYS A 110 10.13 -23.65 -23.42
N THR A 111 9.61 -24.51 -24.29
CA THR A 111 10.30 -25.72 -24.78
C THR A 111 9.81 -26.06 -26.17
N ASP A 112 10.73 -26.44 -27.06
CA ASP A 112 10.52 -26.51 -28.51
C ASP A 112 9.85 -25.23 -29.05
N SER A 113 8.56 -25.29 -29.37
CA SER A 113 7.73 -24.17 -29.83
C SER A 113 6.53 -23.89 -28.93
N ILE A 114 6.51 -24.47 -27.72
CA ILE A 114 5.40 -24.34 -26.76
C ILE A 114 5.88 -23.52 -25.55
N CYS A 115 5.19 -22.42 -25.31
CA CYS A 115 5.39 -21.58 -24.14
C CYS A 115 4.14 -21.55 -23.25
N GLY A 116 4.34 -21.40 -21.96
CA GLY A 116 3.26 -21.24 -20.99
C GLY A 116 3.79 -21.18 -19.57
N TYR A 117 2.96 -21.61 -18.62
CA TYR A 117 3.29 -21.61 -17.21
C TYR A 117 3.39 -23.02 -16.65
N MET A 118 4.43 -23.27 -15.86
CA MET A 118 4.66 -24.55 -15.21
C MET A 118 4.89 -24.32 -13.72
N ASN A 119 4.25 -25.14 -12.88
CA ASN A 119 4.43 -25.05 -11.44
C ASN A 119 5.88 -25.41 -11.06
N GLU A 120 6.46 -24.66 -10.13
CA GLU A 120 7.87 -24.77 -9.75
C GLU A 120 8.27 -26.13 -9.18
N LEU A 121 7.32 -26.96 -8.75
CA LEU A 121 7.57 -28.32 -8.25
C LEU A 121 8.01 -29.28 -9.36
N TRP A 122 7.71 -28.96 -10.62
CA TRP A 122 8.10 -29.75 -11.78
C TRP A 122 9.49 -29.41 -12.33
N ILE A 123 10.11 -28.35 -11.83
CA ILE A 123 11.39 -27.83 -12.31
C ILE A 123 12.52 -28.31 -11.39
N GLU A 124 13.56 -28.89 -11.97
CA GLU A 124 14.79 -29.23 -11.26
C GLU A 124 15.59 -27.95 -10.97
N LYS A 125 15.74 -27.59 -9.68
CA LYS A 125 16.34 -26.31 -9.27
C LYS A 125 17.79 -26.51 -8.88
N ASN A 126 18.66 -25.62 -9.39
CA ASN A 126 20.02 -25.41 -8.92
C ASN A 126 20.12 -24.04 -8.23
N GLU A 127 21.31 -23.71 -7.73
CA GLU A 127 21.58 -22.44 -7.04
C GLU A 127 21.13 -21.21 -7.85
N LYS A 128 21.48 -21.15 -9.14
CA LYS A 128 21.08 -20.05 -10.05
C LYS A 128 19.57 -19.88 -10.13
N ILE A 129 18.81 -20.98 -10.15
CA ILE A 129 17.34 -20.94 -10.21
C ILE A 129 16.76 -20.46 -8.88
N TYR A 130 17.34 -20.88 -7.74
CA TYR A 130 16.91 -20.37 -6.43
C TYR A 130 17.17 -18.88 -6.27
N GLU A 131 18.31 -18.38 -6.75
CA GLU A 131 18.62 -16.95 -6.78
C GLU A 131 17.64 -16.19 -7.66
N PHE A 132 17.34 -16.70 -8.86
CA PHE A 132 16.34 -16.10 -9.74
C PHE A 132 14.96 -16.02 -9.08
N ILE A 133 14.49 -17.10 -8.43
CA ILE A 133 13.23 -17.10 -7.68
C ILE A 133 13.26 -16.02 -6.58
N LYS A 134 14.35 -15.94 -5.82
CA LYS A 134 14.50 -14.98 -4.72
C LYS A 134 14.39 -13.54 -5.21
N VAL A 135 15.08 -13.21 -6.31
CA VAL A 135 15.01 -11.89 -6.94
C VAL A 135 13.58 -11.59 -7.38
N LYS A 136 12.94 -12.51 -8.10
CA LYS A 136 11.57 -12.31 -8.61
C LYS A 136 10.56 -12.11 -7.48
N LYS A 137 10.68 -12.86 -6.38
CA LYS A 137 9.87 -12.65 -5.17
C LYS A 137 10.11 -11.28 -4.55
N GLN A 138 11.36 -10.80 -4.53
CA GLN A 138 11.69 -9.47 -4.00
C GLN A 138 11.14 -8.35 -4.89
N GLU A 139 11.26 -8.47 -6.22
CA GLU A 139 10.68 -7.52 -7.18
C GLU A 139 9.16 -7.41 -6.99
N GLN A 140 8.45 -8.55 -6.86
CA GLN A 140 7.00 -8.58 -6.62
C GLN A 140 6.63 -7.92 -5.29
N LYS A 141 7.40 -8.16 -4.23
CA LYS A 141 7.17 -7.55 -2.91
C LYS A 141 7.34 -6.03 -2.96
N GLU A 142 8.37 -5.55 -3.65
CA GLU A 142 8.62 -4.12 -3.80
C GLU A 142 7.54 -3.45 -4.67
N LEU A 143 7.11 -4.10 -5.75
CA LEU A 143 6.01 -3.59 -6.58
C LEU A 143 4.72 -3.44 -5.77
N LYS A 144 4.34 -4.46 -4.99
CA LYS A 144 3.18 -4.40 -4.08
C LYS A 144 3.31 -3.28 -3.05
N ARG A 145 4.52 -3.06 -2.51
CA ARG A 145 4.79 -1.97 -1.58
C ARG A 145 4.59 -0.61 -2.23
N LEU A 146 5.15 -0.41 -3.44
CA LEU A 146 5.02 0.84 -4.19
C LEU A 146 3.56 1.13 -4.54
N GLU A 147 2.81 0.11 -4.96
CA GLU A 147 1.37 0.21 -5.22
C GLU A 147 0.60 0.62 -3.96
N TYR A 148 0.86 -0.02 -2.83
CA TYR A 148 0.25 0.32 -1.54
C TYR A 148 0.56 1.77 -1.13
N GLU A 149 1.82 2.20 -1.22
CA GLU A 149 2.23 3.58 -0.89
C GLU A 149 1.57 4.60 -1.83
N SER A 150 1.46 4.29 -3.12
CA SER A 150 0.76 5.12 -4.11
C SER A 150 -0.72 5.26 -3.78
N ASN A 151 -1.40 4.15 -3.50
CA ASN A 151 -2.81 4.12 -3.12
C ASN A 151 -3.06 4.88 -1.82
N LEU A 152 -2.17 4.77 -0.83
CA LEU A 152 -2.25 5.55 0.40
C LEU A 152 -2.11 7.06 0.13
N LYS A 153 -1.19 7.46 -0.75
CA LYS A 153 -0.99 8.86 -1.12
C LYS A 153 -2.22 9.44 -1.82
N LEU A 154 -2.81 8.69 -2.75
CA LEU A 154 -4.05 9.07 -3.44
C LEU A 154 -5.20 9.23 -2.44
N LYS A 155 -5.42 8.23 -1.56
CA LYS A 155 -6.44 8.30 -0.50
C LYS A 155 -6.24 9.52 0.39
N LYS A 156 -5.00 9.79 0.86
CA LYS A 156 -4.70 10.97 1.68
C LYS A 156 -5.03 12.28 0.98
N ALA A 157 -4.72 12.40 -0.32
CA ALA A 157 -5.05 13.58 -1.11
C ALA A 157 -6.57 13.75 -1.27
N GLU A 158 -7.29 12.66 -1.50
CA GLU A 158 -8.76 12.64 -1.57
C GLU A 158 -9.39 13.07 -0.24
N TYR A 159 -8.95 12.48 0.88
CA TYR A 159 -9.40 12.86 2.22
C TYR A 159 -9.13 14.35 2.52
N ALA A 160 -7.97 14.87 2.15
CA ALA A 160 -7.65 16.29 2.35
C ALA A 160 -8.56 17.22 1.51
N LYS A 161 -8.93 16.81 0.29
CA LYS A 161 -9.89 17.53 -0.54
C LYS A 161 -11.29 17.49 0.08
N LEU A 162 -11.69 16.34 0.58
CA LEU A 162 -12.99 16.13 1.23
C LEU A 162 -13.11 16.96 2.52
N GLU A 163 -12.07 16.95 3.36
CA GLU A 163 -11.97 17.78 4.57
C GLU A 163 -12.15 19.27 4.25
N LYS A 164 -11.46 19.78 3.21
CA LYS A 164 -11.65 21.17 2.76
C LYS A 164 -13.09 21.46 2.33
N ASN A 165 -13.74 20.54 1.64
CA ASN A 165 -15.13 20.70 1.22
C ASN A 165 -16.08 20.73 2.43
N TYR A 166 -15.87 19.88 3.43
CA TYR A 166 -16.69 19.87 4.64
C TYR A 166 -16.47 21.11 5.51
N ILE A 167 -15.23 21.57 5.66
CA ILE A 167 -14.93 22.83 6.35
C ILE A 167 -15.60 24.00 5.62
N LYS A 168 -15.56 24.03 4.29
CA LYS A 168 -16.26 25.05 3.49
C LYS A 168 -17.78 25.00 3.68
N LYS A 169 -18.37 23.81 3.76
CA LYS A 169 -19.82 23.60 3.85
C LYS A 169 -20.39 23.86 5.25
N TYR A 170 -19.68 23.45 6.30
CA TYR A 170 -20.18 23.43 7.68
C TYR A 170 -19.45 24.35 8.65
N GLY A 171 -18.32 24.91 8.23
CA GLY A 171 -17.42 25.68 9.07
C GLY A 171 -16.50 24.80 9.91
N GLN A 172 -15.34 25.36 10.28
CA GLN A 172 -14.28 24.65 11.01
C GLN A 172 -14.78 24.07 12.35
N LYS A 173 -15.54 24.86 13.13
CA LYS A 173 -16.02 24.44 14.46
C LYS A 173 -16.94 23.22 14.37
N THR A 174 -17.88 23.21 13.42
CA THR A 174 -18.79 22.09 13.20
C THR A 174 -18.00 20.87 12.72
N TYR A 175 -17.11 21.04 11.74
CA TYR A 175 -16.33 19.95 11.21
C TYR A 175 -15.41 19.29 12.26
N ASN A 176 -14.80 20.07 13.16
CA ASN A 176 -13.99 19.51 14.26
C ASN A 176 -14.84 18.58 15.15
N LYS A 177 -16.06 18.98 15.51
CA LYS A 177 -16.98 18.12 16.27
C LYS A 177 -17.29 16.82 15.53
N LEU A 178 -17.58 16.91 14.23
CA LEU A 178 -17.84 15.72 13.42
C LEU A 178 -16.62 14.80 13.39
N LYS A 179 -15.42 15.35 13.17
CA LYS A 179 -14.16 14.60 13.14
C LYS A 179 -13.85 13.89 14.47
N GLU A 180 -14.29 14.45 15.59
CA GLU A 180 -14.17 13.88 16.94
C GLU A 180 -15.24 12.82 17.26
N GLY A 181 -16.18 12.55 16.34
CA GLY A 181 -17.23 11.57 16.55
C GLY A 181 -18.45 12.10 17.30
N HIS A 182 -18.61 13.42 17.41
CA HIS A 182 -19.77 14.03 18.06
C HIS A 182 -20.98 14.15 17.13
N TYR A 183 -22.14 13.81 17.69
CA TYR A 183 -23.44 13.93 17.05
C TYR A 183 -24.42 14.68 17.97
N TRP A 184 -25.44 15.34 17.39
CA TRP A 184 -26.41 16.14 18.14
C TRP A 184 -27.75 16.25 17.41
N ILE A 185 -28.81 16.52 18.16
CA ILE A 185 -30.16 16.74 17.60
C ILE A 185 -30.14 17.91 16.60
N GLY A 186 -30.77 17.70 15.44
CA GLY A 186 -30.82 18.67 14.34
C GLY A 186 -29.71 18.53 13.30
N MET A 187 -28.71 17.67 13.52
CA MET A 187 -27.72 17.35 12.49
C MET A 187 -28.37 16.61 11.32
N ASN A 188 -27.81 16.74 10.11
CA ASN A 188 -28.30 16.00 8.95
C ASN A 188 -27.58 14.66 8.78
N ARG A 189 -28.06 13.85 7.84
CA ARG A 189 -27.49 12.51 7.54
C ARG A 189 -26.02 12.56 7.13
N GLU A 190 -25.61 13.55 6.34
CA GLU A 190 -24.20 13.68 5.91
C GLU A 190 -23.30 13.98 7.12
N MET A 191 -23.71 14.87 8.02
CA MET A 191 -23.01 15.13 9.28
C MET A 191 -22.88 13.84 10.11
N ALA A 192 -23.96 13.05 10.21
CA ALA A 192 -23.94 11.77 10.90
C ALA A 192 -22.91 10.80 10.30
N THR A 193 -22.87 10.69 8.96
CA THR A 193 -21.91 9.82 8.27
C THR A 193 -20.47 10.31 8.39
N ILE A 194 -20.23 11.63 8.36
CA ILE A 194 -18.90 12.19 8.61
C ILE A 194 -18.45 11.85 10.03
N SER A 195 -19.37 11.92 10.99
CA SER A 195 -19.07 11.73 12.41
C SER A 195 -18.90 10.28 12.83
N LEU A 196 -19.79 9.39 12.39
CA LEU A 196 -19.89 8.03 12.91
C LEU A 196 -19.57 6.97 11.85
N GLY A 197 -19.32 7.37 10.60
CA GLY A 197 -19.18 6.46 9.48
C GLY A 197 -20.53 5.97 8.95
N SER A 198 -20.49 4.89 8.16
CA SER A 198 -21.72 4.26 7.66
C SER A 198 -22.35 3.41 8.76
N PRO A 199 -23.67 3.48 8.97
CA PRO A 199 -24.36 2.56 9.87
C PRO A 199 -24.30 1.12 9.34
N LYS A 200 -24.51 0.15 10.23
CA LYS A 200 -24.66 -1.26 9.84
C LYS A 200 -25.92 -1.47 9.00
N ASP A 201 -27.03 -0.90 9.47
CA ASP A 201 -28.34 -1.00 8.83
C ASP A 201 -29.09 0.33 8.90
N ILE A 202 -29.98 0.54 7.93
CA ILE A 202 -30.89 1.69 7.89
C ILE A 202 -32.31 1.17 7.67
N ASN A 203 -33.15 1.28 8.71
CA ASN A 203 -34.58 0.99 8.62
C ASN A 203 -35.31 2.27 8.20
N ARG A 204 -35.95 2.26 7.02
CA ARG A 204 -36.55 3.45 6.42
C ARG A 204 -38.03 3.26 6.13
N THR A 205 -38.84 4.19 6.60
CA THR A 205 -40.29 4.25 6.38
C THR A 205 -40.67 5.57 5.71
N VAL A 206 -41.56 5.52 4.71
CA VAL A 206 -42.10 6.70 4.03
C VAL A 206 -43.61 6.66 4.12
N GLY A 207 -44.21 7.74 4.60
CA GLY A 207 -45.66 7.91 4.69
C GLY A 207 -46.09 9.34 4.35
N SER A 208 -47.38 9.62 4.47
CA SER A 208 -47.93 10.97 4.26
C SER A 208 -47.36 12.00 5.26
N TRP A 209 -46.86 11.54 6.40
CA TRP A 209 -46.19 12.33 7.44
C TRP A 209 -44.68 12.58 7.16
N GLY A 210 -44.13 12.07 6.06
CA GLY A 210 -42.74 12.26 5.67
C GLY A 210 -41.89 10.99 5.75
N VAL A 211 -40.58 11.17 5.93
CA VAL A 211 -39.58 10.08 5.95
C VAL A 211 -39.03 9.90 7.35
N HIS A 212 -39.18 8.69 7.89
CA HIS A 212 -38.57 8.25 9.14
C HIS A 212 -37.44 7.27 8.84
N GLU A 213 -36.27 7.47 9.46
CA GLU A 213 -35.12 6.58 9.32
C GLU A 213 -34.53 6.25 10.70
N GLN A 214 -34.33 4.97 11.01
CA GLN A 214 -33.51 4.51 12.13
C GLN A 214 -32.19 3.97 11.57
N TRP A 215 -31.08 4.57 12.00
CA TRP A 215 -29.73 4.13 11.65
C TRP A 215 -29.17 3.31 12.80
N VAL A 216 -28.78 2.07 12.51
CA VAL A 216 -28.29 1.09 13.48
C VAL A 216 -26.76 1.06 13.43
N TYR A 217 -26.13 1.29 14.57
CA TYR A 217 -24.69 1.08 14.79
C TYR A 217 -24.49 -0.01 15.85
N GLU A 218 -23.23 -0.34 16.17
CA GLU A 218 -22.92 -1.41 17.13
C GLU A 218 -23.51 -1.22 18.52
N ASN A 219 -23.49 0.02 19.01
CA ASN A 219 -23.85 0.37 20.38
C ASN A 219 -24.71 1.64 20.44
N ARG A 220 -25.40 1.97 19.35
CA ARG A 220 -26.29 3.14 19.30
C ARG A 220 -27.25 3.09 18.14
N TYR A 221 -28.34 3.83 18.31
CA TYR A 221 -29.36 4.06 17.31
C TYR A 221 -29.55 5.56 17.13
N LEU A 222 -29.61 6.00 15.88
CA LEU A 222 -29.95 7.38 15.53
C LEU A 222 -31.30 7.40 14.81
N TYR A 223 -32.22 8.26 15.25
CA TYR A 223 -33.53 8.40 14.65
C TYR A 223 -33.62 9.74 13.91
N PHE A 224 -33.94 9.69 12.62
CA PHE A 224 -34.07 10.85 11.76
C PHE A 224 -35.51 11.03 11.30
N GLU A 225 -35.99 12.27 11.35
CA GLU A 225 -37.21 12.72 10.69
C GLU A 225 -36.84 13.65 9.55
N ASN A 226 -37.28 13.34 8.34
CA ASN A 226 -37.04 14.13 7.13
C ASN A 226 -35.57 14.53 6.94
N GLY A 227 -34.66 13.60 7.26
CA GLY A 227 -33.21 13.77 7.12
C GLY A 227 -32.53 14.57 8.23
N LYS A 228 -33.23 14.87 9.34
CA LYS A 228 -32.72 15.55 10.53
C LYS A 228 -32.78 14.65 11.74
N LEU A 229 -31.69 14.56 12.51
CA LEU A 229 -31.65 13.76 13.72
C LEU A 229 -32.61 14.35 14.77
N THR A 230 -33.54 13.56 15.27
CA THR A 230 -34.55 13.98 16.25
C THR A 230 -34.38 13.30 17.60
N SER A 231 -33.85 12.08 17.65
CA SER A 231 -33.50 11.37 18.88
C SER A 231 -32.39 10.34 18.66
N TYR A 232 -31.83 9.82 19.75
CA TYR A 232 -30.84 8.75 19.72
C TYR A 232 -30.89 7.91 21.00
N GLN A 233 -30.38 6.69 20.90
CA GLN A 233 -30.25 5.74 22.01
C GLN A 233 -28.82 5.19 22.02
N ASN A 234 -28.22 5.09 23.20
CA ASN A 234 -26.89 4.50 23.43
C ASN A 234 -27.01 3.17 24.17
#